data_AF-A0A7G3G986-F1
#
_entry.id   AF-A0A7G3G986-F1
#
_cell.length_a   1.000
_cell.length_b   1.000
_cell.length_c   1.000
_cell.angle_alpha   90.00
_cell.angle_beta   90.00
_cell.angle_gamma   90.00
#
_symmetry.space_group_name_H-M   'P 1'
#
loop_
_entity.id
_entity.type
_entity.pdbx_description
1 polymer ?
#
loop_
_entity_poly.entity_id
_entity_poly.type
_entity_poly.pdbx_seq_one_letter_code
_entity_poly.pdbx_strand_id
1 'polypeptide(L)'
;MHKCLFWLALVTAIPCYAARTIPMDGQLGELKAAAIPEIKIDDKIYRTSPGLRVYGQNNALIMQSHIPQQAAVWFQIEATSGNVWRLWLLNADEVSAIKKRPKIQATE
;
A
#
# COMPACT_ATOMS: atom_id res chain seq x y z
N MET A 1 17.38 33.00 -45.14
CA MET A 1 16.59 33.38 -43.94
C MET A 1 15.88 32.13 -43.37
N HIS A 2 16.62 31.12 -42.89
CA HIS A 2 16.05 29.80 -42.55
C HIS A 2 16.67 29.17 -41.29
N LYS A 3 17.31 29.98 -40.43
CA LYS A 3 18.11 29.46 -39.29
C LYS A 3 17.36 29.39 -37.95
N CYS A 4 16.08 29.75 -37.89
CA CYS A 4 15.33 29.78 -36.61
C CYS A 4 14.23 28.73 -36.49
N LEU A 5 14.03 27.85 -37.47
CA LEU A 5 12.83 26.98 -37.50
C LEU A 5 13.10 25.51 -37.17
N PHE A 6 14.13 25.19 -36.38
CA PHE A 6 14.36 23.80 -35.97
C PHE A 6 14.84 23.71 -34.51
N TRP A 7 14.16 24.44 -33.62
CA TRP A 7 14.35 24.30 -32.18
C TRP A 7 13.01 24.44 -31.46
N LEU A 8 12.07 23.56 -31.78
CA LEU A 8 10.78 23.54 -31.08
C LEU A 8 10.35 22.12 -30.72
N ALA A 9 10.05 21.97 -29.44
CA ALA A 9 9.28 20.90 -28.79
C ALA A 9 10.02 19.60 -28.42
N LEU A 10 10.92 19.67 -27.43
CA LEU A 10 11.10 18.56 -26.48
C LEU A 10 10.07 18.74 -25.35
N VAL A 11 8.83 18.29 -25.57
CA VAL A 11 7.80 18.25 -24.51
C VAL A 11 8.16 17.09 -23.59
N THR A 12 8.67 17.37 -22.41
CA THR A 12 8.87 16.36 -21.37
C THR A 12 7.49 16.01 -20.80
N ALA A 13 6.96 14.83 -21.13
CA ALA A 13 5.80 14.29 -20.47
C ALA A 13 6.15 14.02 -18.99
N ILE A 14 5.56 14.77 -18.06
CA ILE A 14 5.65 14.47 -16.64
C ILE A 14 4.73 13.26 -16.41
N PRO A 15 5.25 12.11 -15.94
CA PRO A 15 4.39 10.98 -15.60
C PRO A 15 3.47 11.39 -14.44
N CYS A 16 2.18 11.54 -14.73
CA CYS A 16 1.15 11.70 -13.71
C CYS A 16 0.83 10.32 -13.13
N TYR A 17 1.46 9.96 -12.01
CA TYR A 17 1.10 8.78 -11.26
C TYR A 17 -0.25 9.02 -10.57
N ALA A 18 -1.31 8.44 -11.11
CA ALA A 18 -2.62 8.46 -10.48
C ALA A 18 -2.55 7.77 -9.10
N ALA A 19 -3.04 8.44 -8.06
CA ALA A 19 -3.15 7.83 -6.75
C ALA A 19 -4.07 6.61 -6.83
N ARG A 20 -3.60 5.46 -6.34
CA ARG A 20 -4.41 4.23 -6.31
C ARG A 20 -5.50 4.31 -5.24
N THR A 21 -6.55 3.53 -5.45
CA THR A 21 -7.62 3.39 -4.47
C THR A 21 -7.26 2.33 -3.43
N ILE A 22 -7.17 2.75 -2.16
CA ILE A 22 -7.03 1.85 -1.02
C ILE A 22 -8.41 1.64 -0.40
N PRO A 23 -8.87 0.39 -0.17
CA PRO A 23 -10.17 0.12 0.42
C PRO A 23 -10.41 0.85 1.76
N MET A 24 -11.67 1.15 2.09
CA MET A 24 -12.03 1.82 3.34
C MET A 24 -12.04 0.86 4.54
N ASP A 25 -12.31 -0.42 4.29
CA ASP A 25 -12.26 -1.49 5.27
C ASP A 25 -10.81 -1.92 5.47
N GLY A 26 -10.27 -1.72 6.67
CA GLY A 26 -8.91 -2.12 6.99
C GLY A 26 -8.33 -1.33 8.14
N GLN A 27 -7.09 -1.64 8.45
CA GLN A 27 -6.38 -1.11 9.61
C GLN A 27 -5.04 -0.55 9.15
N LEU A 28 -4.71 0.64 9.62
CA LEU A 28 -3.39 1.25 9.45
C LEU A 28 -2.48 0.74 10.58
N GLY A 29 -1.26 0.35 10.25
CA GLY A 29 -0.24 -0.01 11.24
C GLY A 29 1.17 0.09 10.67
N GLU A 30 2.15 -0.16 11.52
CA GLU A 30 3.56 -0.21 11.16
C GLU A 30 4.05 -1.67 11.16
N LEU A 31 4.39 -2.20 10.00
CA LEU A 31 5.07 -3.48 9.92
C LEU A 31 6.45 -3.34 10.56
N LYS A 32 6.75 -4.16 11.57
CA LYS A 32 8.06 -4.18 12.27
C LYS A 32 8.91 -5.41 11.94
N ALA A 33 8.26 -6.50 11.52
CA ALA A 33 8.92 -7.72 11.06
C ALA A 33 7.98 -8.52 10.15
N ALA A 34 8.55 -9.17 9.13
CA ALA A 34 7.81 -10.08 8.25
C ALA A 34 8.54 -11.42 8.12
N ALA A 35 7.91 -12.48 8.63
CA ALA A 35 8.40 -13.86 8.59
C ALA A 35 7.21 -14.81 8.37
N ILE A 36 6.69 -14.81 7.14
CA ILE A 36 5.51 -15.60 6.74
C ILE A 36 5.65 -17.06 7.24
N PRO A 37 4.62 -17.63 7.92
CA PRO A 37 3.23 -17.18 7.96
C PRO A 37 2.89 -16.16 9.06
N GLU A 38 3.88 -15.56 9.73
CA GLU A 38 3.66 -14.58 10.78
C GLU A 38 4.23 -13.20 10.41
N ILE A 39 3.51 -12.15 10.77
CA ILE A 39 3.95 -10.77 10.60
C ILE A 39 3.71 -10.01 11.89
N LYS A 40 4.61 -9.07 12.22
CA LYS A 40 4.43 -8.17 13.36
C LYS A 40 4.03 -6.80 12.84
N ILE A 41 2.81 -6.38 13.17
CA ILE A 41 2.29 -5.04 12.88
C ILE A 41 2.06 -4.34 14.22
N ASP A 42 2.64 -3.15 14.36
CA ASP A 42 2.80 -2.44 15.61
C ASP A 42 3.45 -3.37 16.66
N ASP A 43 2.77 -3.64 17.77
CA ASP A 43 3.25 -4.56 18.81
C ASP A 43 2.47 -5.89 18.84
N LYS A 44 1.68 -6.18 17.80
CA LYS A 44 0.88 -7.39 17.69
C LYS A 44 1.40 -8.32 16.59
N ILE A 45 1.43 -9.61 16.89
CA ILE A 45 1.72 -10.67 15.92
C ILE A 45 0.41 -11.09 15.28
N TYR A 46 0.41 -11.12 13.95
CA TYR A 46 -0.68 -11.60 13.12
C TYR A 46 -0.23 -12.80 12.31
N ARG A 47 -1.15 -13.75 12.10
CA ARG A 47 -0.97 -14.83 11.15
C ARG A 47 -1.51 -14.43 9.79
N THR A 48 -0.79 -14.78 8.73
CA THR A 48 -1.19 -14.48 7.35
C THR A 48 -1.92 -15.66 6.73
N SER A 49 -2.90 -15.39 5.88
CA SER A 49 -3.60 -16.44 5.14
C SER A 49 -2.69 -17.06 4.08
N PRO A 50 -2.91 -18.34 3.68
CA PRO A 50 -2.17 -18.96 2.59
C PRO A 50 -2.29 -18.19 1.26
N GLY A 51 -3.40 -17.47 1.08
CA GLY A 51 -3.69 -16.63 -0.09
C GLY A 51 -3.33 -15.15 0.10
N LEU A 52 -2.44 -14.80 1.04
CA LEU A 52 -2.07 -13.41 1.33
C LEU A 52 -1.66 -12.68 0.05
N ARG A 53 -2.38 -11.59 -0.26
CA ARG A 53 -2.06 -10.66 -1.34
C ARG A 53 -1.34 -9.44 -0.79
N VAL A 54 -0.12 -9.19 -1.29
CA VAL A 54 0.66 -8.02 -0.92
C VAL A 54 0.75 -7.08 -2.11
N TYR A 55 0.26 -5.86 -1.92
CA TYR A 55 0.29 -4.79 -2.91
C TYR A 55 1.43 -3.83 -2.61
N GLY A 56 2.42 -3.73 -3.49
CA GLY A 56 3.49 -2.73 -3.42
C GLY A 56 2.95 -1.32 -3.68
N GLN A 57 3.77 -0.28 -3.47
CA GLN A 57 3.33 1.14 -3.61
C GLN A 57 2.84 1.51 -5.02
N ASN A 58 3.28 0.78 -6.06
CA ASN A 58 2.81 0.93 -7.44
C ASN A 58 1.52 0.13 -7.75
N ASN A 59 0.84 -0.38 -6.72
CA ASN A 59 -0.34 -1.24 -6.82
C ASN A 59 -0.10 -2.62 -7.48
N ALA A 60 1.15 -3.00 -7.73
CA ALA A 60 1.47 -4.34 -8.22
C ALA A 60 1.43 -5.35 -7.07
N LEU A 61 1.03 -6.59 -7.38
CA LEU A 61 1.25 -7.70 -6.46
C LEU A 61 2.74 -7.99 -6.37
N ILE A 62 3.26 -8.02 -5.14
CA ILE A 62 4.64 -8.42 -4.88
C ILE A 62 4.67 -9.79 -4.22
N MET A 63 5.74 -10.53 -4.47
CA MET A 63 5.95 -11.82 -3.82
C MET A 63 6.15 -11.65 -2.31
N GLN A 64 5.71 -12.63 -1.54
CA GLN A 64 5.81 -12.63 -0.08
C GLN A 64 7.27 -12.53 0.42
N SER A 65 8.22 -13.07 -0.35
CA SER A 65 9.66 -12.93 -0.08
C SER A 65 10.22 -11.51 -0.24
N HIS A 66 9.47 -10.62 -0.92
CA HIS A 66 9.86 -9.22 -1.15
C HIS A 66 9.13 -8.25 -0.21
N ILE A 67 8.42 -8.75 0.81
CA ILE A 67 7.85 -7.89 1.84
C ILE A 67 9.02 -7.26 2.62
N PRO A 68 9.07 -5.92 2.74
CA PRO A 68 10.11 -5.27 3.53
C PRO A 68 9.95 -5.62 5.01
N GLN A 69 11.04 -5.59 5.78
CA GLN A 69 10.97 -5.85 7.22
C GLN A 69 10.28 -4.72 7.99
N GLN A 70 10.35 -3.48 7.47
CA GLN A 70 9.67 -2.32 8.02
C GLN A 70 8.93 -1.54 6.95
N ALA A 71 7.67 -1.19 7.20
CA ALA A 71 6.86 -0.35 6.32
C ALA A 71 5.59 0.13 7.02
N ALA A 72 5.07 1.31 6.63
CA ALA A 72 3.69 1.64 6.92
C ALA A 72 2.77 0.77 6.05
N VAL A 73 1.75 0.16 6.67
CA VAL A 73 0.87 -0.79 6.00
C VAL A 73 -0.59 -0.49 6.26
N TRP A 74 -1.42 -0.74 5.23
CA TRP A 74 -2.85 -0.94 5.40
C TRP A 74 -3.12 -2.43 5.26
N PHE A 75 -3.86 -3.03 6.18
CA PHE A 75 -4.11 -4.46 6.15
C PHE A 75 -5.56 -4.80 6.45
N GLN A 76 -6.00 -5.94 5.94
CA GLN A 76 -7.32 -6.49 6.19
C GLN A 76 -7.22 -7.87 6.81
N ILE A 77 -8.11 -8.11 7.76
CA ILE A 77 -8.28 -9.39 8.43
C ILE A 77 -9.48 -10.10 7.78
N GLU A 78 -9.33 -11.39 7.52
CA GLU A 78 -10.38 -12.22 6.96
C GLU A 78 -11.38 -12.56 8.06
N ALA A 79 -12.67 -12.32 7.82
CA ALA A 79 -13.70 -12.50 8.85
C ALA A 79 -13.84 -13.96 9.32
N THR A 80 -13.56 -14.94 8.44
CA THR A 80 -13.71 -16.37 8.73
C THR A 80 -12.56 -16.94 9.53
N SER A 81 -11.31 -16.63 9.14
CA SER A 81 -10.11 -17.23 9.75
C SER A 81 -9.42 -16.34 10.77
N GLY A 82 -9.72 -15.03 10.78
CA GLY A 82 -8.99 -14.06 11.59
C GLY A 82 -7.57 -13.77 11.10
N ASN A 83 -7.17 -14.30 9.94
CA ASN A 83 -5.84 -14.10 9.36
C ASN A 83 -5.77 -12.84 8.50
N VAL A 84 -4.59 -12.24 8.40
CA VAL A 84 -4.33 -11.17 7.44
C VAL A 84 -4.30 -11.75 6.03
N TRP A 85 -5.15 -11.26 5.13
CA TRP A 85 -5.29 -11.80 3.78
C TRP A 85 -5.03 -10.78 2.67
N ARG A 86 -5.06 -9.48 2.99
CA ARG A 86 -4.62 -8.41 2.10
C ARG A 86 -3.75 -7.40 2.87
N LEU A 87 -2.65 -7.00 2.25
CA LEU A 87 -1.66 -6.07 2.80
C LEU A 87 -1.25 -5.08 1.70
N TRP A 88 -1.30 -3.79 1.97
CA TRP A 88 -0.81 -2.73 1.10
C TRP A 88 0.39 -2.06 1.76
N LEU A 89 1.52 -2.00 1.06
CA LEU A 89 2.67 -1.20 1.46
C LEU A 89 2.39 0.26 1.08
N LEU A 90 2.38 1.15 2.06
CA LEU A 90 1.96 2.53 1.89
C LEU A 90 3.14 3.46 1.61
N ASN A 91 2.88 4.52 0.87
CA ASN A 91 3.76 5.70 0.84
C ASN A 91 3.29 6.77 1.85
N ALA A 92 4.08 7.83 2.03
CA ALA A 92 3.79 8.87 3.02
C ALA A 92 2.48 9.64 2.76
N ASP A 93 2.14 9.86 1.49
CA ASP A 93 0.91 10.55 1.09
C ASP A 93 -0.33 9.69 1.39
N GLU A 94 -0.24 8.37 1.14
CA GLU A 94 -1.29 7.40 1.46
C GLU A 94 -1.52 7.31 2.97
N VAL A 95 -0.45 7.26 3.77
CA VAL A 95 -0.55 7.31 5.24
C VAL A 95 -1.26 8.58 5.69
N SER A 96 -0.87 9.72 5.14
CA SER A 96 -1.50 11.01 5.43
C SER A 96 -2.97 11.06 5.03
N ALA A 97 -3.32 10.52 3.87
CA ALA A 97 -4.69 10.43 3.37
C ALA A 97 -5.55 9.50 4.24
N ILE A 98 -5.04 8.34 4.63
CA ILE A 98 -5.73 7.38 5.49
C ILE A 98 -5.98 7.97 6.88
N LYS A 99 -4.99 8.66 7.47
CA LYS A 99 -5.15 9.32 8.78
C LYS A 99 -6.24 10.39 8.79
N LYS A 100 -6.54 10.99 7.63
CA LYS A 100 -7.61 11.98 7.44
C LYS A 100 -8.99 11.35 7.18
N ARG A 101 -9.08 10.03 6.95
CA ARG A 101 -10.37 9.37 6.72
C ARG A 101 -11.24 9.46 7.97
N PRO A 102 -12.55 9.67 7.83
CA PRO A 102 -13.46 9.54 8.96
C PRO A 102 -13.36 8.12 9.50
N LYS A 103 -13.19 7.98 10.82
CA LYS A 103 -13.28 6.68 11.48
C LYS A 103 -14.71 6.18 11.25
N ILE A 104 -14.87 5.13 10.45
CA ILE A 104 -16.16 4.44 10.35
C ILE A 104 -16.40 3.84 11.73
N GLN A 105 -17.23 4.49 12.53
CA GLN A 105 -17.75 3.90 13.76
C GLN A 105 -18.56 2.68 13.30
N ALA A 106 -18.13 1.48 13.69
CA ALA A 106 -18.93 0.28 13.48
C ALA A 106 -20.22 0.48 14.27
N THR A 107 -21.33 0.69 13.58
CA THR A 107 -22.66 0.63 14.19
C THR A 107 -22.85 -0.81 14.67
N GLU A 108 -22.98 -0.97 15.99
CA GLU A 108 -23.29 -2.22 16.68
C GLU A 108 -24.68 -2.76 16.29
#